data_AF-A0A015M355-F1
#
_entry.id   AF-A0A015M355-F1
#
_cell.length_a   1.000
_cell.length_b   1.000
_cell.length_c   1.000
_cell.angle_alpha   90.00
_cell.angle_beta   90.00
_cell.angle_gamma   90.00
#
_symmetry.space_group_name_H-M   'P 1'
#
loop_
_entity.id
_entity.type
_entity.pdbx_description
1 polymer ?
#
loop_
_entity_poly.entity_id
_entity_poly.type
_entity_poly.pdbx_seq_one_letter_code
_entity_poly.pdbx_strand_id
1 'polypeptide(L)'
;MQLKINDYKDIIFEWIPYYQFSDIEKIGNNTAYSARWKDGPLRWNEKKYVRNTADKTVALKYLFNSENITNEFLNEITSCYDEFEIYGITHNRNTKDYIIVFSYDQYFRYFCDKCSIKYIDAKYKWCKSCQINHLKENFTNWTSDNEQIDKLIQEMQLKINDYKDIIFEWIPYDQFNEIKEIGKGGFAKVYSARWKDGPLCWNEKEYIRDFNKTVALKCLNNSQNFSNKFFNEVKAYSINDLNNINNSGEILKIYGISQNPNTKTYVMVLQYARGGNFNNWMKKNYKHFEWINKLKVLKNIINGLKEIHQKHMVHRDFHTGNILFKDTYYWITSNYISDMGLCGEVDNVDETKIYGVMPYVAPEVLRGGPYTKAADIFSFGMIMYFVATERQPFANCAHDEFLALDICNGTRPEINKPEAPKCYVDLMKKCWDLNPINRPNVAEVEKMISLFYSNYEDQFKEAEEYRLNNDGIYKNNQPDTHLQAIYTSRILNSFTKELPKYSECLECAIGINLYNQSE
;
A
#
# COMPACT_ATOMS: atom_id res chain seq x y z
N MET A 1 -19.79 -34.83 -12.58
CA MET A 1 -20.62 -33.72 -12.04
C MET A 1 -21.85 -34.26 -11.34
N GLN A 2 -22.77 -34.95 -12.03
CA GLN A 2 -23.96 -35.56 -11.40
C GLN A 2 -23.68 -36.50 -10.21
N LEU A 3 -22.53 -37.19 -10.18
CA LEU A 3 -22.12 -38.02 -9.04
C LEU A 3 -21.66 -37.22 -7.80
N LYS A 4 -21.57 -35.89 -7.87
CA LYS A 4 -21.21 -35.00 -6.75
C LYS A 4 -22.43 -34.55 -5.92
N ILE A 5 -23.64 -34.99 -6.26
CA ILE A 5 -24.88 -34.66 -5.53
C ILE A 5 -24.84 -35.32 -4.14
N ASN A 6 -25.01 -34.52 -3.09
CA ASN A 6 -24.92 -34.93 -1.69
C ASN A 6 -26.17 -34.56 -0.86
N ASP A 7 -26.99 -33.60 -1.29
CA ASP A 7 -28.21 -33.15 -0.62
C ASP A 7 -29.42 -33.16 -1.60
N TYR A 8 -30.64 -33.38 -1.08
CA TYR A 8 -31.88 -33.28 -1.83
C TYR A 8 -32.17 -31.87 -2.38
N LYS A 9 -31.48 -30.85 -1.86
CA LYS A 9 -31.54 -29.47 -2.35
C LYS A 9 -30.56 -29.19 -3.49
N ASP A 10 -29.64 -30.11 -3.79
CA ASP A 10 -28.63 -29.88 -4.82
C ASP A 10 -29.25 -29.76 -6.21
N ILE A 11 -28.67 -28.88 -7.02
CA ILE A 11 -29.07 -28.71 -8.40
C ILE A 11 -28.48 -29.85 -9.22
N ILE A 12 -29.33 -30.49 -10.02
CA ILE A 12 -28.89 -31.50 -10.98
C ILE A 12 -28.32 -30.80 -12.20
N PHE A 13 -27.06 -31.11 -12.52
CA PHE A 13 -26.45 -30.73 -13.78
C PHE A 13 -26.99 -31.61 -14.92
N GLU A 14 -27.56 -31.00 -15.95
CA GLU A 14 -28.26 -31.69 -17.03
C GLU A 14 -27.66 -31.36 -18.42
N TRP A 15 -27.83 -32.29 -19.37
CA TRP A 15 -27.82 -31.92 -20.78
C TRP A 15 -29.21 -31.43 -21.16
N ILE A 16 -29.33 -30.15 -21.54
CA ILE A 16 -30.61 -29.50 -21.80
C ILE A 16 -30.81 -29.37 -23.32
N PRO A 17 -31.83 -29.99 -23.93
CA PRO A 17 -32.07 -29.83 -25.35
C PRO A 17 -32.38 -28.37 -25.72
N TYR A 18 -31.68 -27.82 -26.72
CA TYR A 18 -31.76 -26.39 -27.05
C TYR A 18 -33.18 -25.90 -27.39
N TYR A 19 -34.04 -26.75 -27.97
CA TYR A 19 -35.43 -26.42 -28.30
C TYR A 19 -36.32 -26.12 -27.07
N GLN A 20 -35.84 -26.42 -25.85
CA GLN A 20 -36.53 -26.09 -24.61
C GLN A 20 -36.41 -24.60 -24.24
N PHE A 21 -35.54 -23.85 -24.92
CA PHE A 21 -35.38 -22.42 -24.72
C PHE A 21 -36.20 -21.63 -25.74
N SER A 22 -36.94 -20.63 -25.27
CA SER A 22 -37.68 -19.65 -26.07
C SER A 22 -37.43 -18.24 -25.53
N ASP A 23 -37.84 -17.21 -26.30
CA ASP A 23 -37.64 -15.79 -25.97
C ASP A 23 -36.19 -15.49 -25.59
N ILE A 24 -35.28 -15.90 -26.48
CA ILE A 24 -33.85 -15.72 -26.28
C ILE A 24 -33.49 -14.28 -26.59
N GLU A 25 -33.11 -13.52 -25.57
CA GLU A 25 -32.76 -12.10 -25.70
C GLU A 25 -31.31 -11.88 -25.25
N LYS A 26 -30.60 -10.99 -25.94
CA LYS A 26 -29.20 -10.70 -25.61
C LYS A 26 -29.10 -9.87 -24.32
N ILE A 27 -28.21 -10.27 -23.41
CA ILE A 27 -27.91 -9.55 -22.17
C ILE A 27 -26.71 -8.63 -22.43
N GLY A 28 -26.94 -7.32 -22.40
CA GLY A 28 -25.90 -6.33 -22.63
C GLY A 28 -25.26 -6.47 -24.02
N ASN A 29 -23.95 -6.19 -24.12
CA ASN A 29 -23.25 -6.16 -25.40
C ASN A 29 -22.49 -7.46 -25.74
N ASN A 30 -22.55 -8.51 -24.91
CA ASN A 30 -21.66 -9.67 -25.02
C ASN A 30 -22.38 -11.03 -25.26
N THR A 31 -21.73 -12.16 -24.97
CA THR A 31 -22.16 -13.53 -25.27
C THR A 31 -23.21 -14.12 -24.34
N ALA A 32 -23.78 -13.33 -23.45
CA ALA A 32 -24.82 -13.78 -22.53
C ALA A 32 -26.21 -13.50 -23.11
N TYR A 33 -27.14 -14.42 -22.89
CA TYR A 33 -28.53 -14.29 -23.31
C TYR A 33 -29.46 -14.72 -22.18
N SER A 34 -30.61 -14.08 -22.04
CA SER A 34 -31.70 -14.57 -21.22
C SER A 34 -32.56 -15.51 -22.07
N ALA A 35 -33.20 -16.49 -21.45
CA ALA A 35 -34.16 -17.35 -22.14
C ALA A 35 -35.20 -17.89 -21.17
N ARG A 36 -36.41 -18.17 -21.65
CA ARG A 36 -37.40 -18.99 -20.94
C ARG A 36 -37.13 -20.46 -21.18
N TRP A 37 -36.94 -21.21 -20.09
CA TRP A 37 -36.80 -22.66 -20.09
C TRP A 37 -38.14 -23.32 -19.78
N LYS A 38 -38.75 -23.97 -20.79
CA LYS A 38 -40.10 -24.55 -20.74
C LYS A 38 -40.29 -25.57 -19.63
N ASP A 39 -39.33 -26.48 -19.49
CA ASP A 39 -39.45 -27.62 -18.59
C ASP A 39 -38.84 -27.34 -17.22
N GLY A 40 -38.01 -26.30 -17.10
CA GLY A 40 -37.31 -25.96 -15.86
C GLY A 40 -36.36 -27.05 -15.32
N PRO A 41 -35.64 -26.75 -14.23
CA PRO A 41 -34.68 -27.66 -13.63
C PRO A 41 -35.37 -28.84 -12.95
N LEU A 42 -34.73 -30.02 -13.03
CA LEU A 42 -35.14 -31.18 -12.28
C LEU A 42 -34.85 -30.98 -10.78
N ARG A 43 -35.82 -31.29 -9.92
CA ARG A 43 -35.70 -31.17 -8.46
C ARG A 43 -36.29 -32.38 -7.76
N TRP A 44 -35.71 -32.77 -6.62
CA TRP A 44 -36.25 -33.81 -5.75
C TRP A 44 -37.34 -33.22 -4.86
N ASN A 45 -38.53 -33.84 -4.81
CA ASN A 45 -39.64 -33.40 -3.97
C ASN A 45 -39.90 -34.32 -2.77
N GLU A 46 -38.84 -34.92 -2.21
CA GLU A 46 -38.86 -35.92 -1.13
C GLU A 46 -39.34 -37.32 -1.56
N LYS A 47 -40.02 -37.45 -2.72
CA LYS A 47 -40.54 -38.75 -3.21
C LYS A 47 -40.05 -39.14 -4.59
N LYS A 48 -39.95 -38.17 -5.51
CA LYS A 48 -39.49 -38.40 -6.88
C LYS A 48 -38.84 -37.14 -7.46
N TYR A 49 -38.12 -37.30 -8.56
CA TYR A 49 -37.70 -36.16 -9.36
C TYR A 49 -38.89 -35.60 -10.14
N VAL A 50 -39.11 -34.30 -10.00
CA VAL A 50 -40.13 -33.55 -10.72
C VAL A 50 -39.51 -32.33 -11.40
N ARG A 51 -40.10 -31.96 -12.53
CA ARG A 51 -39.79 -30.71 -13.21
C ARG A 51 -40.74 -29.63 -12.76
N ASN A 52 -40.21 -28.44 -12.49
CA ASN A 52 -41.04 -27.27 -12.23
C ASN A 52 -41.47 -26.69 -13.58
N THR A 53 -42.70 -26.98 -14.00
CA THR A 53 -43.27 -26.58 -15.31
C THR A 53 -43.64 -25.09 -15.41
N ALA A 54 -43.25 -24.28 -14.43
CA ALA A 54 -43.34 -22.83 -14.56
C ALA A 54 -42.15 -22.36 -15.42
N ASP A 55 -42.44 -21.67 -16.53
CA ASP A 55 -41.43 -21.04 -17.39
C ASP A 55 -40.35 -20.37 -16.56
N LYS A 56 -39.16 -20.96 -16.53
CA LYS A 56 -38.06 -20.43 -15.72
C LYS A 56 -37.12 -19.59 -16.56
N THR A 57 -36.90 -18.34 -16.16
CA THR A 57 -35.85 -17.52 -16.76
C THR A 57 -34.47 -18.07 -16.38
N VAL A 58 -33.62 -18.28 -17.37
CA VAL A 58 -32.23 -18.72 -17.23
C VAL A 58 -31.29 -17.76 -17.95
N ALA A 59 -30.02 -17.76 -17.56
CA ALA A 59 -28.96 -17.08 -18.31
C ALA A 59 -28.15 -18.12 -19.09
N LEU A 60 -27.98 -17.87 -20.38
CA LEU A 60 -27.24 -18.67 -21.35
C LEU A 60 -25.92 -17.97 -21.64
N LYS A 61 -24.80 -18.55 -21.23
CA LYS A 61 -23.46 -18.02 -21.55
C LYS A 61 -22.89 -18.79 -22.75
N TYR A 62 -22.77 -18.11 -23.89
CA TYR A 62 -22.10 -18.64 -25.06
C TYR A 62 -20.60 -18.48 -24.88
N LEU A 63 -19.85 -19.52 -25.21
CA LEU A 63 -18.39 -19.48 -25.23
C LEU A 63 -17.96 -19.49 -26.70
N PHE A 64 -17.15 -18.51 -27.09
CA PHE A 64 -16.88 -18.24 -28.50
C PHE A 64 -16.17 -19.43 -29.16
N ASN A 65 -16.77 -19.87 -30.27
CA ASN A 65 -16.13 -20.57 -31.38
C ASN A 65 -15.49 -21.92 -31.02
N SER A 66 -16.30 -22.97 -31.00
CA SER A 66 -15.76 -24.32 -31.00
C SER A 66 -16.67 -25.27 -31.77
N GLU A 67 -16.31 -25.60 -33.01
CA GLU A 67 -16.88 -26.78 -33.68
C GLU A 67 -16.64 -28.09 -32.87
N ASN A 68 -15.74 -28.05 -31.88
CA ASN A 68 -15.38 -29.16 -30.99
C ASN A 68 -15.26 -28.70 -29.52
N ILE A 69 -15.71 -29.53 -28.57
CA ILE A 69 -15.49 -29.31 -27.13
C ILE A 69 -13.99 -29.16 -26.86
N THR A 70 -13.55 -27.99 -26.38
CA THR A 70 -12.16 -27.73 -26.00
C THR A 70 -11.91 -28.07 -24.52
N ASN A 71 -10.66 -28.35 -24.16
CA ASN A 71 -10.27 -28.49 -22.76
C ASN A 71 -10.54 -27.19 -21.96
N GLU A 72 -10.48 -26.03 -22.63
CA GLU A 72 -10.82 -24.74 -22.06
C GLU A 72 -12.30 -24.69 -21.62
N PHE A 73 -13.22 -25.15 -22.47
CA PHE A 73 -14.64 -25.24 -22.14
C PHE A 73 -14.90 -26.17 -20.94
N LEU A 74 -14.25 -27.34 -20.91
CA LEU A 74 -14.38 -28.28 -19.81
C LEU A 74 -13.81 -27.73 -18.49
N ASN A 75 -12.69 -27.01 -18.56
CA ASN A 75 -12.09 -26.35 -17.41
C ASN A 75 -13.00 -25.23 -16.87
N GLU A 76 -13.62 -24.45 -17.76
CA GLU A 76 -14.56 -23.40 -17.36
C GLU A 76 -15.82 -23.99 -16.69
N ILE A 77 -16.40 -25.06 -17.24
CA ILE A 77 -17.52 -25.76 -16.61
C ILE A 77 -17.13 -26.28 -15.22
N THR A 78 -15.95 -26.89 -15.11
CA THR A 78 -15.47 -27.45 -13.84
C THR A 78 -15.29 -26.35 -12.80
N SER A 79 -14.67 -25.23 -13.17
CA SER A 79 -14.53 -24.06 -12.29
C SER A 79 -15.89 -23.47 -11.89
N CYS A 80 -16.84 -23.42 -12.83
CA CYS A 80 -18.16 -22.85 -12.55
C CYS A 80 -19.02 -23.75 -11.65
N TYR A 81 -18.89 -25.07 -11.75
CA TYR A 81 -19.75 -26.01 -11.01
C TYR A 81 -19.50 -26.01 -9.50
N ASP A 82 -18.24 -25.89 -9.10
CA ASP A 82 -17.90 -25.90 -7.67
C ASP A 82 -18.21 -24.54 -7.01
N GLU A 83 -18.42 -23.48 -7.81
CA GLU A 83 -18.64 -22.11 -7.32
C GLU A 83 -20.06 -21.54 -7.56
N PHE A 84 -20.80 -22.06 -8.55
CA PHE A 84 -22.07 -21.48 -9.00
C PHE A 84 -23.17 -22.52 -9.18
N GLU A 85 -24.42 -22.05 -9.06
CA GLU A 85 -25.61 -22.80 -9.45
C GLU A 85 -25.75 -22.85 -10.98
N ILE A 86 -25.11 -23.83 -11.60
CA ILE A 86 -25.29 -24.16 -13.03
C ILE A 86 -26.31 -25.29 -13.20
N TYR A 87 -27.26 -25.10 -14.10
CA TYR A 87 -28.27 -26.12 -14.42
C TYR A 87 -27.76 -27.16 -15.40
N GLY A 88 -26.78 -26.81 -16.22
CA GLY A 88 -26.32 -27.73 -17.25
C GLY A 88 -25.65 -27.05 -18.43
N ILE A 89 -25.60 -27.81 -19.51
CA ILE A 89 -25.10 -27.36 -20.81
C ILE A 89 -26.10 -27.68 -21.91
N THR A 90 -26.09 -26.87 -22.95
CA THR A 90 -26.87 -27.08 -24.18
C THR A 90 -25.99 -26.86 -25.41
N HIS A 91 -26.46 -27.28 -26.57
CA HIS A 91 -25.75 -27.14 -27.84
C HIS A 91 -26.72 -26.65 -28.92
N ASN A 92 -26.44 -25.48 -29.46
CA ASN A 92 -27.21 -24.92 -30.57
C ASN A 92 -26.67 -25.50 -31.89
N ARG A 93 -27.39 -26.45 -32.49
CA ARG A 93 -26.96 -27.12 -33.74
C ARG A 93 -26.83 -26.17 -34.94
N ASN A 94 -27.51 -25.03 -34.93
CA ASN A 94 -27.46 -24.07 -36.04
C ASN A 94 -26.18 -23.24 -35.99
N THR A 95 -25.76 -22.80 -34.81
CA THR A 95 -24.53 -22.01 -34.62
C THR A 95 -23.32 -22.87 -34.27
N LYS A 96 -23.54 -24.15 -33.93
CA LYS A 96 -22.57 -25.10 -33.38
C LYS A 96 -21.98 -24.69 -32.02
N ASP A 97 -22.62 -23.76 -31.32
CA ASP A 97 -22.12 -23.28 -30.03
C ASP A 97 -22.56 -24.20 -28.88
N TYR A 98 -21.61 -24.52 -28.00
CA TYR A 98 -21.90 -25.05 -26.68
C TYR A 98 -22.14 -23.91 -25.69
N ILE A 99 -23.18 -24.05 -24.89
CA ILE A 99 -23.71 -22.97 -24.04
C ILE A 99 -23.88 -23.51 -22.63
N ILE A 100 -23.39 -22.75 -21.64
CA ILE A 100 -23.60 -23.07 -20.22
C ILE A 100 -24.90 -22.39 -19.75
N VAL A 101 -25.73 -23.14 -19.03
CA VAL A 101 -27.04 -22.70 -18.54
C VAL A 101 -26.95 -22.41 -17.05
N PHE A 102 -27.06 -21.13 -16.69
CA PHE A 102 -27.02 -20.63 -15.32
C PHE A 102 -28.41 -20.32 -14.79
N SER A 103 -28.56 -20.37 -13.46
CA SER A 103 -29.64 -19.64 -12.78
C SER A 103 -29.53 -18.14 -13.07
N TYR A 104 -30.63 -17.51 -13.48
CA TYR A 104 -30.64 -16.11 -13.90
C TYR A 104 -30.12 -15.18 -12.79
N ASP A 105 -30.68 -15.29 -11.58
CA ASP A 105 -30.30 -14.45 -10.45
C ASP A 105 -28.85 -14.67 -10.01
N GLN A 106 -28.40 -15.93 -10.04
CA GLN A 106 -27.02 -16.28 -9.68
C GLN A 106 -26.03 -15.79 -10.74
N TYR A 107 -26.40 -15.82 -12.02
CA TYR A 107 -25.55 -15.29 -13.09
C TYR A 107 -25.18 -13.82 -12.83
N PHE A 108 -26.15 -12.95 -12.57
CA PHE A 108 -25.90 -11.52 -12.30
C PHE A 108 -25.33 -11.23 -10.91
N ARG A 109 -25.22 -12.24 -10.05
CA ARG A 109 -24.48 -12.14 -8.80
C ARG A 109 -22.97 -12.19 -9.04
N TYR A 110 -22.53 -12.98 -10.01
CA TYR A 110 -21.12 -13.27 -10.22
C TYR A 110 -20.56 -12.74 -11.53
N PHE A 111 -21.40 -12.45 -12.52
CA PHE A 111 -21.00 -11.95 -13.83
C PHE A 111 -21.51 -10.53 -14.06
N CYS A 112 -20.68 -9.75 -14.76
CA CYS A 112 -21.04 -8.40 -15.19
C CYS A 112 -22.13 -8.43 -16.26
N ASP A 113 -23.16 -7.61 -16.07
CA ASP A 113 -24.27 -7.43 -17.02
C ASP A 113 -23.85 -6.77 -18.34
N LYS A 114 -22.83 -5.90 -18.30
CA LYS A 114 -22.31 -5.19 -19.49
C LYS A 114 -21.36 -6.04 -20.34
N CYS A 115 -20.44 -6.76 -19.69
CA CYS A 115 -19.35 -7.47 -20.38
C CYS A 115 -19.27 -8.98 -20.09
N SER A 116 -20.16 -9.55 -19.30
CA SER A 116 -20.20 -11.01 -19.00
C SER A 116 -18.93 -11.61 -18.38
N ILE A 117 -17.98 -10.77 -17.94
CA ILE A 117 -16.79 -11.17 -17.20
C ILE A 117 -17.16 -11.36 -15.73
N LYS A 118 -16.59 -12.39 -15.10
CA LYS A 118 -16.76 -12.69 -13.67
C LYS A 118 -16.21 -11.54 -12.82
N TYR A 119 -16.97 -11.11 -11.82
CA TYR A 119 -16.51 -10.12 -10.84
C TYR A 119 -15.37 -10.68 -10.00
N ILE A 120 -14.38 -9.83 -9.69
CA ILE A 120 -13.31 -10.19 -8.73
C ILE A 120 -13.90 -10.26 -7.31
N ASP A 121 -14.79 -9.30 -6.98
CA ASP A 121 -15.60 -9.31 -5.76
C ASP A 121 -17.09 -9.17 -6.14
N ALA A 122 -17.82 -10.28 -6.02
CA ALA A 122 -19.25 -10.37 -6.32
C ALA A 122 -20.12 -9.52 -5.39
N LYS A 123 -19.64 -9.12 -4.20
CA LYS A 123 -20.42 -8.35 -3.22
C LYS A 123 -20.75 -6.96 -3.75
N TYR A 124 -19.80 -6.30 -4.42
CA TYR A 124 -19.92 -4.92 -4.87
C TYR A 124 -20.25 -4.78 -6.36
N LYS A 125 -20.41 -5.91 -7.06
CA LYS A 125 -20.72 -5.99 -8.51
C LYS A 125 -19.83 -5.08 -9.36
N TRP A 126 -18.58 -4.91 -8.93
CA TRP A 126 -17.64 -4.04 -9.61
C TRP A 126 -16.87 -4.83 -10.67
N CYS A 127 -16.88 -4.34 -11.91
CA CYS A 127 -16.17 -4.96 -13.02
C CYS A 127 -14.97 -4.11 -13.43
N LYS A 128 -13.76 -4.61 -13.13
CA LYS A 128 -12.49 -4.01 -13.53
C LYS A 128 -12.44 -3.66 -15.02
N SER A 129 -12.83 -4.58 -15.89
CA SER A 129 -12.80 -4.37 -17.35
C SER A 129 -13.72 -3.23 -17.78
N CYS A 130 -14.95 -3.20 -17.27
CA CYS A 130 -15.88 -2.11 -17.56
C CYS A 130 -15.39 -0.77 -17.01
N GLN A 131 -14.81 -0.73 -15.81
CA GLN A 131 -14.23 0.51 -15.28
C GLN A 131 -13.07 0.99 -16.13
N ILE A 132 -12.12 0.12 -16.50
CA ILE A 132 -10.99 0.50 -17.35
C ILE A 132 -11.48 1.03 -18.70
N ASN A 133 -12.49 0.40 -19.31
CA ASN A 133 -13.06 0.89 -20.56
C ASN A 133 -13.74 2.24 -20.39
N HIS A 134 -14.53 2.42 -19.33
CA HIS A 134 -15.13 3.71 -19.00
C HIS A 134 -14.06 4.81 -18.79
N LEU A 135 -12.95 4.51 -18.11
CA LEU A 135 -11.86 5.46 -17.94
C LEU A 135 -11.22 5.82 -19.28
N LYS A 136 -10.94 4.83 -20.15
CA LYS A 136 -10.39 5.03 -21.49
C LYS A 136 -11.27 5.92 -22.36
N GLU A 137 -12.59 5.72 -22.33
CA GLU A 137 -13.57 6.55 -23.05
C GLU A 137 -13.57 8.01 -22.57
N ASN A 138 -13.14 8.26 -21.33
CA ASN A 138 -13.16 9.57 -20.68
C ASN A 138 -11.75 10.17 -20.50
N PHE A 139 -10.69 9.61 -21.10
CA PHE A 139 -9.32 10.13 -20.93
C PHE A 139 -9.17 11.61 -21.30
N THR A 140 -9.97 12.11 -22.23
CA THR A 140 -9.99 13.52 -22.64
C THR A 140 -10.50 14.47 -21.55
N ASN A 141 -11.23 13.97 -20.54
CA ASN A 141 -11.80 14.80 -19.47
C ASN A 141 -10.76 15.21 -18.41
N TRP A 142 -9.63 14.51 -18.31
CA TRP A 142 -8.57 14.77 -17.34
C TRP A 142 -7.29 15.32 -17.99
N THR A 143 -7.43 16.09 -19.07
CA THR A 143 -6.28 16.71 -19.73
C THR A 143 -5.72 17.88 -18.94
N SER A 144 -4.39 17.95 -18.90
CA SER A 144 -3.60 18.99 -18.26
C SER A 144 -2.99 19.99 -19.24
N ASP A 145 -3.34 19.89 -20.54
CA ASP A 145 -2.65 20.51 -21.67
C ASP A 145 -1.16 20.10 -21.79
N ASN A 146 -0.74 19.04 -21.09
CA ASN A 146 0.59 18.47 -21.17
C ASN A 146 0.55 16.96 -21.43
N GLU A 147 1.01 16.55 -22.61
CA GLU A 147 0.96 15.14 -23.06
C GLU A 147 1.64 14.15 -22.09
N GLN A 148 2.75 14.54 -21.46
CA GLN A 148 3.47 13.65 -20.54
C GLN A 148 2.71 13.44 -19.23
N ILE A 149 2.06 14.48 -18.71
CA ILE A 149 1.21 14.40 -17.51
C ILE A 149 -0.06 13.60 -17.82
N ASP A 150 -0.67 13.84 -18.98
CA ASP A 150 -1.87 13.11 -19.40
C ASP A 150 -1.56 11.62 -19.54
N LYS A 151 -0.41 11.27 -20.13
CA LYS A 151 0.07 9.88 -20.19
C LYS A 151 0.29 9.29 -18.80
N LEU A 152 0.89 10.03 -17.86
CA LEU A 152 1.06 9.56 -16.48
C LEU A 152 -0.29 9.32 -15.79
N ILE A 153 -1.27 10.21 -15.97
CA ILE A 153 -2.62 10.06 -15.41
C ILE A 153 -3.26 8.78 -15.95
N GLN A 154 -3.20 8.57 -17.26
CA GLN A 154 -3.71 7.35 -17.90
C GLN A 154 -2.99 6.10 -17.36
N GLU A 155 -1.66 6.12 -17.26
CA GLU A 155 -0.87 5.03 -16.68
C GLU A 155 -1.30 4.71 -15.23
N MET A 156 -1.57 5.73 -14.41
CA MET A 156 -2.02 5.55 -13.02
C MET A 156 -3.46 5.02 -12.95
N GLN A 157 -4.38 5.55 -13.76
CA GLN A 157 -5.77 5.10 -13.85
C GLN A 157 -5.88 3.62 -14.29
N LEU A 158 -4.99 3.15 -15.16
CA LEU A 158 -4.97 1.76 -15.62
C LEU A 158 -4.46 0.76 -14.56
N LYS A 159 -3.87 1.23 -13.45
CA LYS A 159 -3.40 0.37 -12.34
C LYS A 159 -4.50 -0.09 -11.38
N ILE A 160 -5.72 0.44 -11.51
CA ILE A 160 -6.85 0.12 -10.62
C ILE A 160 -7.14 -1.38 -10.63
N ASN A 161 -7.31 -1.94 -9.43
CA ASN A 161 -7.56 -3.36 -9.17
C ASN A 161 -8.72 -3.63 -8.21
N ASP A 162 -9.21 -2.61 -7.50
CA ASP A 162 -10.34 -2.69 -6.57
C ASP A 162 -11.32 -1.53 -6.79
N TYR A 163 -12.60 -1.74 -6.42
CA TYR A 163 -13.65 -0.73 -6.55
C TYR A 163 -13.44 0.50 -5.64
N LYS A 164 -12.64 0.36 -4.58
CA LYS A 164 -12.27 1.46 -3.69
C LYS A 164 -11.03 2.21 -4.13
N ASP A 165 -10.27 1.70 -5.10
CA ASP A 165 -9.06 2.36 -5.55
C ASP A 165 -9.36 3.78 -6.03
N ILE A 166 -8.44 4.68 -5.70
CA ILE A 166 -8.53 6.08 -6.05
C ILE A 166 -8.39 6.24 -7.55
N ILE A 167 -9.35 6.93 -8.16
CA ILE A 167 -9.18 7.43 -9.53
C ILE A 167 -8.18 8.58 -9.47
N PHE A 168 -7.02 8.37 -10.10
CA PHE A 168 -6.00 9.41 -10.20
C PHE A 168 -6.43 10.48 -11.21
N GLU A 169 -6.43 11.75 -10.82
CA GLU A 169 -6.98 12.84 -11.64
C GLU A 169 -5.98 13.96 -11.91
N TRP A 170 -6.14 14.63 -13.06
CA TRP A 170 -5.76 16.04 -13.15
C TRP A 170 -6.81 16.87 -12.41
N ILE A 171 -6.35 17.72 -11.49
CA ILE A 171 -7.24 18.52 -10.66
C ILE A 171 -6.97 20.00 -10.95
N PRO A 172 -7.91 20.74 -11.58
CA PRO A 172 -7.77 22.17 -11.80
C PRO A 172 -7.48 22.92 -10.49
N TYR A 173 -6.52 23.84 -10.50
CA TYR A 173 -6.03 24.43 -9.25
C TYR A 173 -7.07 25.31 -8.52
N ASP A 174 -8.05 25.84 -9.25
CA ASP A 174 -9.17 26.64 -8.73
C ASP A 174 -10.21 25.80 -7.94
N GLN A 175 -10.07 24.47 -7.97
CA GLN A 175 -10.80 23.52 -7.12
C GLN A 175 -10.36 23.56 -5.66
N PHE A 176 -9.19 24.12 -5.37
CA PHE A 176 -8.65 24.21 -4.01
C PHE A 176 -9.00 25.56 -3.38
N ASN A 177 -9.58 25.51 -2.18
CA ASN A 177 -9.81 26.69 -1.33
C ASN A 177 -9.19 26.49 0.06
N GLU A 178 -9.14 27.58 0.82
CA GLU A 178 -8.59 27.62 2.19
C GLU A 178 -7.18 27.02 2.30
N ILE A 179 -6.33 27.36 1.32
CA ILE A 179 -4.97 26.88 1.23
C ILE A 179 -4.13 27.48 2.37
N LYS A 180 -3.53 26.63 3.21
CA LYS A 180 -2.70 27.04 4.37
C LYS A 180 -1.39 26.26 4.39
N GLU A 181 -0.26 26.92 4.56
CA GLU A 181 1.03 26.24 4.72
C GLU A 181 1.03 25.43 6.03
N ILE A 182 1.37 24.14 5.95
CA ILE A 182 1.40 23.23 7.11
C ILE A 182 2.80 22.67 7.37
N GLY A 183 3.73 22.82 6.44
CA GLY A 183 5.09 22.37 6.60
C GLY A 183 6.01 22.81 5.47
N LYS A 184 7.28 22.99 5.81
CA LYS A 184 8.36 23.30 4.87
C LYS A 184 9.57 22.45 5.23
N GLY A 185 9.96 21.57 4.31
CA GLY A 185 11.17 20.75 4.43
C GLY A 185 12.32 21.31 3.59
N GLY A 186 13.41 20.54 3.50
CA GLY A 186 14.56 20.90 2.65
C GLY A 186 14.22 20.92 1.15
N PHE A 187 13.28 20.08 0.71
CA PHE A 187 13.02 19.83 -0.71
C PHE A 187 11.61 20.23 -1.18
N ALA A 188 10.66 20.47 -0.26
CA ALA A 188 9.28 20.76 -0.60
C ALA A 188 8.58 21.65 0.43
N LYS A 189 7.54 22.34 -0.02
CA LYS A 189 6.53 22.97 0.84
C LYS A 189 5.24 22.16 0.77
N VAL A 190 4.54 22.06 1.88
CA VAL A 190 3.26 21.34 1.99
C VAL A 190 2.20 22.28 2.53
N TYR A 191 1.05 22.28 1.86
CA TYR A 191 -0.12 23.05 2.25
C TYR A 191 -1.29 22.11 2.55
N SER A 192 -2.20 22.47 3.44
CA SER A 192 -3.54 21.89 3.48
C SER A 192 -4.47 22.71 2.59
N ALA A 193 -5.47 22.06 2.01
CA ALA A 193 -6.52 22.71 1.25
C ALA A 193 -7.82 21.90 1.32
N ARG A 194 -8.95 22.55 1.02
CA ARG A 194 -10.21 21.86 0.76
C ARG A 194 -10.44 21.80 -0.75
N TRP A 195 -10.62 20.59 -1.25
CA TRP A 195 -10.96 20.28 -2.62
C TRP A 195 -12.49 20.29 -2.76
N LYS A 196 -13.04 21.25 -3.51
CA LYS A 196 -14.49 21.46 -3.66
C LYS A 196 -15.21 20.21 -4.17
N ASP A 197 -14.81 19.73 -5.35
CA ASP A 197 -15.42 18.55 -5.96
C ASP A 197 -15.02 17.27 -5.22
N GLY A 198 -13.79 17.18 -4.73
CA GLY A 198 -13.28 15.97 -4.10
C GLY A 198 -13.07 14.80 -5.07
N PRO A 199 -12.54 13.67 -4.58
CA PRO A 199 -12.23 12.53 -5.42
C PRO A 199 -13.50 11.82 -5.90
N LEU A 200 -13.36 11.16 -7.06
CA LEU A 200 -14.38 10.28 -7.60
C LEU A 200 -14.37 8.91 -6.89
N CYS A 201 -15.54 8.42 -6.48
CA CYS A 201 -15.73 7.18 -5.74
C CYS A 201 -16.84 6.32 -6.37
N TRP A 202 -16.66 5.00 -6.39
CA TRP A 202 -17.69 4.06 -6.87
C TRP A 202 -18.69 3.73 -5.76
N ASN A 203 -20.00 3.92 -6.00
CA ASN A 203 -21.07 3.65 -5.01
C ASN A 203 -21.90 2.39 -5.32
N GLU A 204 -21.29 1.35 -5.92
CA GLU A 204 -21.91 0.11 -6.39
C GLU A 204 -22.76 0.24 -7.67
N LYS A 205 -23.17 1.46 -8.04
CA LYS A 205 -23.99 1.72 -9.24
C LYS A 205 -23.35 2.71 -10.20
N GLU A 206 -22.79 3.79 -9.65
CA GLU A 206 -22.24 4.92 -10.41
C GLU A 206 -21.06 5.56 -9.67
N TYR A 207 -20.45 6.53 -10.33
CA TYR A 207 -19.41 7.36 -9.73
C TYR A 207 -20.01 8.59 -9.08
N ILE A 208 -19.66 8.81 -7.81
CA ILE A 208 -20.03 9.98 -7.03
C ILE A 208 -18.78 10.73 -6.56
N ARG A 209 -18.95 12.00 -6.22
CA ARG A 209 -17.89 12.88 -5.72
C ARG A 209 -17.93 12.97 -4.20
N ASP A 210 -16.78 12.81 -3.54
CA ASP A 210 -16.63 13.04 -2.10
C ASP A 210 -16.34 14.53 -1.82
N PHE A 211 -17.37 15.36 -1.93
CA PHE A 211 -17.29 16.82 -1.89
C PHE A 211 -16.56 17.36 -0.65
N ASN A 212 -15.86 18.49 -0.84
CA ASN A 212 -15.19 19.26 0.20
C ASN A 212 -14.12 18.49 0.98
N LYS A 213 -13.49 17.50 0.35
CA LYS A 213 -12.43 16.70 0.98
C LYS A 213 -11.22 17.56 1.34
N THR A 214 -10.67 17.35 2.53
CA THR A 214 -9.41 17.98 2.93
C THR A 214 -8.23 17.18 2.37
N VAL A 215 -7.31 17.87 1.70
CA VAL A 215 -6.14 17.29 1.02
C VAL A 215 -4.86 18.00 1.43
N ALA A 216 -3.73 17.33 1.23
CA ALA A 216 -2.40 17.92 1.34
C ALA A 216 -1.84 18.21 -0.06
N LEU A 217 -1.37 19.43 -0.29
CA LEU A 217 -0.76 19.88 -1.53
C LEU A 217 0.76 19.94 -1.33
N LYS A 218 1.50 19.00 -1.93
CA LYS A 218 2.96 18.97 -1.88
C LYS A 218 3.54 19.64 -3.12
N CYS A 219 4.30 20.70 -2.89
CA CYS A 219 4.97 21.49 -3.93
C CYS A 219 6.49 21.27 -3.81
N LEU A 220 7.11 20.61 -4.80
CA LEU A 220 8.56 20.45 -4.81
C LEU A 220 9.26 21.77 -5.17
N ASN A 221 10.40 22.03 -4.55
CA ASN A 221 11.24 23.18 -4.89
C ASN A 221 11.74 23.01 -6.34
N ASN A 222 11.61 24.05 -7.16
CA ASN A 222 12.00 24.07 -8.59
C ASN A 222 11.26 23.08 -9.51
N SER A 223 10.02 22.68 -9.20
CA SER A 223 9.23 21.77 -10.07
C SER A 223 8.76 22.38 -11.40
N GLN A 224 9.25 23.57 -11.77
CA GLN A 224 8.97 24.20 -13.07
C GLN A 224 9.54 23.37 -14.23
N ASN A 225 10.61 22.60 -13.99
CA ASN A 225 11.21 21.70 -14.98
C ASN A 225 10.83 20.24 -14.66
N PHE A 226 10.05 19.65 -15.56
CA PHE A 226 9.74 18.22 -15.59
C PHE A 226 11.02 17.40 -15.43
N SER A 227 11.08 16.58 -14.38
CA SER A 227 12.15 15.60 -14.23
C SER A 227 11.56 14.23 -13.97
N ASN A 228 12.26 13.18 -14.44
CA ASN A 228 11.91 11.80 -14.14
C ASN A 228 11.72 11.55 -12.63
N LYS A 229 12.39 12.35 -11.78
CA LYS A 229 12.24 12.29 -10.31
C LYS A 229 10.81 12.58 -9.86
N PHE A 230 10.15 13.59 -10.43
CA PHE A 230 8.76 13.91 -10.10
C PHE A 230 7.81 12.76 -10.47
N PHE A 231 7.96 12.19 -11.67
CA PHE A 231 7.12 11.08 -12.12
C PHE A 231 7.35 9.82 -11.30
N ASN A 232 8.60 9.51 -10.96
CA ASN A 232 8.92 8.37 -10.11
C ASN A 232 8.30 8.51 -8.72
N GLU A 233 8.36 9.72 -8.14
CA GLU A 233 7.71 10.00 -6.85
C GLU A 233 6.19 9.82 -6.92
N VAL A 234 5.53 10.36 -7.95
CA VAL A 234 4.08 10.16 -8.14
C VAL A 234 3.73 8.67 -8.24
N LYS A 235 4.51 7.91 -9.01
CA LYS A 235 4.28 6.47 -9.22
C LYS A 235 4.54 5.62 -7.96
N ALA A 236 5.32 6.13 -7.01
CA ALA A 236 5.65 5.44 -5.77
C ALA A 236 4.55 5.57 -4.69
N TYR A 237 3.70 6.60 -4.78
CA TYR A 237 2.54 6.73 -3.90
C TYR A 237 1.45 5.69 -4.21
N SER A 238 0.65 5.36 -3.20
CA SER A 238 -0.44 4.39 -3.34
C SER A 238 -1.71 5.07 -3.87
N ILE A 239 -2.39 4.41 -4.80
CA ILE A 239 -3.77 4.70 -5.18
C ILE A 239 -4.76 3.71 -4.54
N ASN A 240 -4.25 2.67 -3.88
CA ASN A 240 -5.09 1.58 -3.41
C ASN A 240 -5.77 1.98 -2.10
N ASP A 241 -7.09 1.82 -2.02
CA ASP A 241 -7.85 1.97 -0.76
C ASP A 241 -8.14 0.59 -0.16
N LEU A 242 -7.08 -0.16 0.10
CA LEU A 242 -7.14 -1.46 0.76
C LEU A 242 -7.56 -1.24 2.22
N ASN A 243 -8.85 -1.42 2.48
CA ASN A 243 -9.41 -1.64 3.82
C ASN A 243 -9.60 -3.15 4.09
N ASN A 244 -8.78 -4.00 3.48
CA ASN A 244 -8.81 -5.43 3.79
C ASN A 244 -8.11 -5.67 5.13
N ILE A 245 -8.77 -6.48 5.97
CA ILE A 245 -8.45 -6.76 7.39
C ILE A 245 -6.99 -7.19 7.63
N ASN A 246 -6.26 -7.59 6.59
CA ASN A 246 -4.89 -8.08 6.68
C ASN A 246 -3.80 -7.12 6.18
N ASN A 247 -4.12 -6.02 5.50
CA ASN A 247 -3.17 -4.99 5.04
C ASN A 247 -3.90 -3.66 4.98
N SER A 248 -3.68 -2.78 5.97
CA SER A 248 -4.09 -1.39 5.83
C SER A 248 -3.20 -0.70 4.80
N GLY A 249 -3.69 0.25 4.01
CA GLY A 249 -2.79 1.06 3.19
C GLY A 249 -1.85 1.88 4.09
N GLU A 250 -0.63 1.39 4.35
CA GLU A 250 0.37 2.08 5.19
C GLU A 250 1.30 3.00 4.40
N ILE A 251 1.09 3.14 3.09
CA ILE A 251 1.67 4.18 2.26
C ILE A 251 0.64 5.31 2.09
N LEU A 252 1.09 6.57 2.21
CA LEU A 252 0.24 7.74 2.01
C LEU A 252 -0.38 7.72 0.60
N LYS A 253 -1.67 8.04 0.52
CA LYS A 253 -2.40 7.99 -0.74
C LYS A 253 -2.23 9.25 -1.57
N ILE A 254 -2.26 9.08 -2.89
CA ILE A 254 -2.27 10.18 -3.86
C ILE A 254 -3.59 10.21 -4.64
N TYR A 255 -4.17 11.40 -4.77
CA TYR A 255 -5.41 11.65 -5.53
C TYR A 255 -5.14 12.12 -6.95
N GLY A 256 -4.03 12.80 -7.19
CA GLY A 256 -3.78 13.39 -8.48
C GLY A 256 -2.67 14.41 -8.51
N ILE A 257 -2.64 15.16 -9.61
CA ILE A 257 -1.70 16.24 -9.87
C ILE A 257 -2.49 17.51 -10.17
N SER A 258 -1.93 18.64 -9.77
CA SER A 258 -2.37 19.96 -10.19
C SER A 258 -1.17 20.81 -10.58
N GLN A 259 -1.42 22.01 -11.11
CA GLN A 259 -0.37 23.00 -11.35
C GLN A 259 -0.85 24.37 -10.88
N ASN A 260 -0.03 25.05 -10.07
CA ASN A 260 -0.33 26.40 -9.67
C ASN A 260 -0.26 27.33 -10.91
N PRO A 261 -1.34 28.05 -11.26
CA PRO A 261 -1.39 28.82 -12.49
C PRO A 261 -0.44 30.03 -12.49
N ASN A 262 -0.08 30.54 -11.30
CA ASN A 262 0.79 31.70 -11.13
C ASN A 262 2.27 31.31 -11.15
N THR A 263 2.65 30.27 -10.38
CA THR A 263 4.06 29.87 -10.25
C THR A 263 4.50 28.83 -11.27
N LYS A 264 3.53 28.22 -11.98
CA LYS A 264 3.71 27.07 -12.90
C LYS A 264 4.30 25.81 -12.25
N THR A 265 4.32 25.79 -10.92
CA THR A 265 4.81 24.68 -10.09
C THR A 265 3.79 23.53 -10.12
N TYR A 266 4.24 22.33 -10.47
CA TYR A 266 3.43 21.12 -10.31
C TYR A 266 3.27 20.78 -8.83
N VAL A 267 2.07 20.30 -8.48
CA VAL A 267 1.60 20.03 -7.13
C VAL A 267 1.06 18.61 -7.07
N MET A 268 1.54 17.81 -6.13
CA MET A 268 0.94 16.51 -5.83
C MET A 268 -0.20 16.70 -4.83
N VAL A 269 -1.34 16.07 -5.12
CA VAL A 269 -2.54 16.15 -4.28
C VAL A 269 -2.64 14.85 -3.49
N LEU A 270 -2.31 14.91 -2.20
CA LEU A 270 -2.15 13.77 -1.31
C LEU A 270 -3.28 13.70 -0.28
N GLN A 271 -3.47 12.52 0.31
CA GLN A 271 -4.27 12.36 1.51
C GLN A 271 -3.78 13.28 2.64
N TYR A 272 -4.71 14.01 3.25
CA TYR A 272 -4.40 14.80 4.44
C TYR A 272 -4.35 13.92 5.68
N ALA A 273 -3.19 13.90 6.36
CA ALA A 273 -2.97 13.19 7.61
C ALA A 273 -3.09 14.17 8.80
N ARG A 274 -4.26 14.19 9.46
CA ARG A 274 -4.60 15.19 10.50
C ARG A 274 -3.66 15.14 11.71
N GLY A 275 -3.11 13.96 12.01
CA GLY A 275 -2.16 13.78 13.12
C GLY A 275 -0.80 14.45 12.88
N GLY A 276 -0.47 14.82 11.64
CA GLY A 276 0.84 15.33 11.27
C GLY A 276 1.93 14.25 11.34
N ASN A 277 3.19 14.64 11.31
CA ASN A 277 4.30 13.70 11.44
C ASN A 277 4.44 13.13 12.86
N PHE A 278 5.16 12.02 12.99
CA PHE A 278 5.30 11.29 14.26
C PHE A 278 5.87 12.18 15.37
N ASN A 279 6.84 13.03 15.04
CA ASN A 279 7.44 13.97 16.00
C ASN A 279 6.38 14.92 16.60
N ASN A 280 5.52 15.49 15.75
CA ASN A 280 4.45 16.40 16.18
C ASN A 280 3.33 15.67 16.90
N TRP A 281 2.98 14.46 16.45
CA TRP A 281 1.99 13.63 17.09
C TRP A 281 2.42 13.23 18.51
N MET A 282 3.70 12.87 18.67
CA MET A 282 4.25 12.45 19.96
C MET A 282 4.22 13.58 21.00
N LYS A 283 4.53 14.82 20.61
CA LYS A 283 4.42 16.01 21.48
C LYS A 283 3.03 16.18 22.11
N LYS A 284 1.97 15.69 21.45
CA LYS A 284 0.58 15.78 21.93
C LYS A 284 0.14 14.54 22.70
N ASN A 285 0.65 13.37 22.34
CA ASN A 285 0.11 12.08 22.77
C ASN A 285 1.03 11.25 23.67
N TYR A 286 2.22 11.75 24.02
CA TYR A 286 3.23 10.97 24.75
C TYR A 286 2.70 10.26 26.00
N LYS A 287 1.87 10.92 26.80
CA LYS A 287 1.28 10.36 28.04
C LYS A 287 0.50 9.05 27.82
N HIS A 288 -0.13 8.92 26.66
CA HIS A 288 -1.04 7.83 26.31
C HIS A 288 -0.44 6.91 25.25
N PHE A 289 0.86 7.03 24.96
CA PHE A 289 1.56 6.19 24.01
C PHE A 289 2.10 4.92 24.67
N GLU A 290 1.19 4.12 25.21
CA GLU A 290 1.45 2.85 25.90
C GLU A 290 2.09 1.81 24.96
N TRP A 291 2.79 0.83 25.52
CA TRP A 291 3.52 -0.20 24.76
C TRP A 291 2.67 -0.94 23.73
N ILE A 292 1.41 -1.24 24.04
CA ILE A 292 0.51 -1.87 23.07
C ILE A 292 0.27 -0.99 21.82
N ASN A 293 0.18 0.33 22.00
CA ASN A 293 0.04 1.29 20.91
C ASN A 293 1.37 1.52 20.19
N LYS A 294 2.50 1.54 20.92
CA LYS A 294 3.87 1.56 20.35
C LYS A 294 4.06 0.41 19.35
N LEU A 295 3.70 -0.81 19.75
CA LEU A 295 3.79 -1.99 18.89
C LEU A 295 2.85 -1.92 17.67
N LYS A 296 1.62 -1.42 17.84
CA LYS A 296 0.67 -1.25 16.70
C LYS A 296 1.22 -0.24 15.69
N VAL A 297 1.76 0.87 16.17
CA VAL A 297 2.39 1.89 15.31
C VAL A 297 3.55 1.28 14.52
N LEU A 298 4.47 0.58 15.19
CA LEU A 298 5.61 -0.06 14.54
C LEU A 298 5.21 -1.15 13.55
N LYS A 299 4.16 -1.92 13.86
CA LYS A 299 3.60 -2.92 12.95
C LYS A 299 3.09 -2.29 11.64
N ASN A 300 2.39 -1.16 11.74
CA ASN A 300 1.94 -0.41 10.55
C ASN A 300 3.15 0.12 9.75
N ILE A 301 4.14 0.70 10.43
CA ILE A 301 5.34 1.24 9.80
C ILE A 301 6.11 0.14 9.03
N ILE A 302 6.32 -1.04 9.65
CA ILE A 302 7.06 -2.13 9.00
C ILE A 302 6.26 -2.77 7.85
N ASN A 303 4.92 -2.84 7.97
CA ASN A 303 4.07 -3.31 6.87
C ASN A 303 4.14 -2.38 5.66
N GLY A 304 4.11 -1.06 5.87
CA GLY A 304 4.32 -0.09 4.79
C GLY A 304 5.70 -0.24 4.14
N LEU A 305 6.75 -0.42 4.96
CA LEU A 305 8.11 -0.62 4.42
C LEU A 305 8.22 -1.94 3.65
N LYS A 306 7.51 -2.98 4.10
CA LYS A 306 7.42 -4.28 3.41
C LYS A 306 6.78 -4.11 2.03
N GLU A 307 5.73 -3.32 1.90
CA GLU A 307 5.11 -2.99 0.62
C GLU A 307 6.11 -2.31 -0.33
N ILE A 308 6.88 -1.34 0.17
CA ILE A 308 7.93 -0.65 -0.62
C ILE A 308 9.00 -1.65 -1.09
N HIS A 309 9.50 -2.50 -0.19
CA HIS A 309 10.56 -3.46 -0.49
C HIS A 309 10.10 -4.58 -1.44
N GLN A 310 8.83 -5.00 -1.37
CA GLN A 310 8.22 -5.96 -2.29
C GLN A 310 8.12 -5.42 -3.72
N LYS A 311 7.99 -4.10 -3.89
CA LYS A 311 8.08 -3.42 -5.19
C LYS A 311 9.53 -3.20 -5.66
N HIS A 312 10.51 -3.84 -5.01
CA HIS A 312 11.95 -3.68 -5.27
C HIS A 312 12.48 -2.24 -5.09
N MET A 313 11.77 -1.42 -4.30
CA MET A 313 12.18 -0.05 -3.98
C MET A 313 12.84 0.03 -2.60
N VAL A 314 13.60 1.10 -2.41
CA VAL A 314 14.20 1.55 -1.13
C VAL A 314 13.70 2.94 -0.83
N HIS A 315 13.31 3.23 0.42
CA HIS A 315 12.76 4.53 0.82
C HIS A 315 13.83 5.63 0.88
N ARG A 316 15.03 5.29 1.39
CA ARG A 316 16.25 6.15 1.47
C ARG A 316 16.22 7.31 2.44
N ASP A 317 15.04 7.84 2.76
CA ASP A 317 14.89 8.90 3.77
C ASP A 317 13.90 8.48 4.85
N PHE A 318 14.13 7.30 5.43
CA PHE A 318 13.19 6.70 6.36
C PHE A 318 13.43 7.21 7.78
N HIS A 319 12.54 8.04 8.31
CA HIS A 319 12.65 8.58 9.66
C HIS A 319 11.28 9.02 10.19
N THR A 320 11.22 9.39 11.47
CA THR A 320 10.00 9.80 12.18
C THR A 320 9.29 11.01 11.56
N GLY A 321 10.02 11.86 10.83
CA GLY A 321 9.45 13.01 10.12
C GLY A 321 8.64 12.63 8.87
N ASN A 322 8.92 11.47 8.29
CA ASN A 322 8.25 10.93 7.11
C ASN A 322 7.17 9.89 7.46
N ILE A 323 6.90 9.66 8.75
CA ILE A 323 5.74 8.87 9.22
C ILE A 323 4.63 9.84 9.64
N LEU A 324 3.47 9.75 9.00
CA LEU A 324 2.32 10.63 9.26
C LEU A 324 1.17 9.87 9.94
N PHE A 325 0.51 10.50 10.91
CA PHE A 325 -0.63 9.90 11.61
C PHE A 325 -1.95 10.35 10.99
N LYS A 326 -2.87 9.40 10.82
CA LYS A 326 -4.22 9.66 10.30
C LYS A 326 -4.95 10.73 11.12
N ASP A 327 -4.87 10.63 12.45
CA ASP A 327 -5.56 11.53 13.38
C ASP A 327 -4.65 11.90 14.58
N THR A 328 -5.09 12.92 15.32
CA THR A 328 -4.49 13.41 16.55
C THR A 328 -4.83 12.57 17.78
N TYR A 329 -5.88 11.75 17.74
CA TYR A 329 -6.29 10.93 18.89
C TYR A 329 -5.34 9.76 19.15
N TYR A 330 -4.90 9.58 20.41
CA TYR A 330 -3.91 8.57 20.79
C TYR A 330 -4.34 7.12 20.50
N TRP A 331 -5.64 6.82 20.55
CA TRP A 331 -6.18 5.48 20.27
C TRP A 331 -6.24 5.15 18.77
N ILE A 332 -6.08 6.16 17.90
CA ILE A 332 -5.99 5.97 16.45
C ILE A 332 -4.51 5.85 16.08
N THR A 333 -4.01 4.62 16.03
CA THR A 333 -2.60 4.32 15.72
C THR A 333 -2.30 4.18 14.22
N SER A 334 -3.31 4.37 13.36
CA SER A 334 -3.13 4.36 11.90
C SER A 334 -2.15 5.44 11.48
N ASN A 335 -1.09 5.00 10.79
CA ASN A 335 -0.03 5.86 10.30
C ASN A 335 0.37 5.44 8.88
N TYR A 336 1.04 6.36 8.19
CA TYR A 336 1.39 6.27 6.79
C TYR A 336 2.85 6.66 6.60
N ILE A 337 3.58 5.87 5.82
CA ILE A 337 4.85 6.28 5.24
C ILE A 337 4.56 7.32 4.15
N SER A 338 5.27 8.44 4.22
CA SER A 338 5.15 9.58 3.31
C SER A 338 6.51 9.93 2.70
N ASP A 339 6.54 11.00 1.91
CA ASP A 339 7.74 11.48 1.20
C ASP A 339 8.46 10.44 0.34
N MET A 340 7.82 10.05 -0.76
CA MET A 340 8.38 9.10 -1.72
C MET A 340 9.40 9.73 -2.70
N GLY A 341 9.85 10.97 -2.46
CA GLY A 341 10.66 11.73 -3.42
C GLY A 341 12.06 11.19 -3.67
N LEU A 342 12.62 10.47 -2.68
CA LEU A 342 13.91 9.78 -2.80
C LEU A 342 13.74 8.26 -2.97
N CYS A 343 12.49 7.77 -2.95
CA CYS A 343 12.17 6.37 -3.09
C CYS A 343 12.47 5.90 -4.52
N GLY A 344 13.10 4.73 -4.67
CA GLY A 344 13.40 4.17 -5.99
C GLY A 344 14.13 2.84 -5.95
N GLU A 345 14.37 2.27 -7.13
CA GLU A 345 15.10 1.01 -7.31
C GLU A 345 16.56 1.13 -6.86
N VAL A 346 17.11 0.05 -6.30
CA VAL A 346 18.45 -0.01 -5.71
C VAL A 346 19.54 0.55 -6.64
N ASP A 347 19.44 0.28 -7.95
CA ASP A 347 20.50 0.57 -8.94
C ASP A 347 20.31 1.91 -9.67
N ASN A 348 19.27 2.68 -9.36
CA ASN A 348 18.87 3.87 -10.14
C ASN A 348 19.25 5.20 -9.46
N VAL A 349 20.42 5.29 -8.81
CA VAL A 349 20.81 6.45 -7.99
C VAL A 349 22.05 7.13 -8.52
N ASP A 350 22.04 8.45 -8.47
CA ASP A 350 23.24 9.27 -8.45
C ASP A 350 24.01 8.99 -7.14
N GLU A 351 24.90 8.00 -7.16
CA GLU A 351 25.74 7.56 -6.04
C GLU A 351 26.57 8.71 -5.42
N THR A 352 26.68 9.84 -6.11
CA THR A 352 27.46 10.98 -5.65
C THR A 352 26.80 11.77 -4.53
N LYS A 353 25.51 11.58 -4.23
CA LYS A 353 24.78 12.41 -3.25
C LYS A 353 24.12 11.60 -2.13
N ILE A 354 24.50 11.93 -0.90
CA ILE A 354 23.95 11.36 0.33
C ILE A 354 22.92 12.34 0.88
N TYR A 355 21.70 11.85 1.11
CA TYR A 355 20.59 12.63 1.63
C TYR A 355 20.01 12.03 2.92
N GLY A 356 19.31 12.87 3.67
CA GLY A 356 18.42 12.43 4.73
C GLY A 356 18.76 13.05 6.08
N VAL A 357 18.32 12.38 7.14
CA VAL A 357 18.53 12.82 8.53
C VAL A 357 19.66 11.98 9.13
N MET A 358 20.84 12.59 9.32
CA MET A 358 22.10 11.89 9.67
C MET A 358 21.97 10.78 10.72
N PRO A 359 21.34 10.96 11.90
CA PRO A 359 21.10 9.89 12.86
C PRO A 359 20.40 8.62 12.33
N TYR A 360 19.58 8.75 11.29
CA TYR A 360 18.82 7.67 10.68
C TYR A 360 19.52 7.07 9.45
N VAL A 361 20.62 7.67 8.96
CA VAL A 361 21.33 7.19 7.78
C VAL A 361 22.31 6.10 8.16
N ALA A 362 22.27 4.98 7.45
CA ALA A 362 23.09 3.82 7.74
C ALA A 362 24.60 4.08 7.54
N PRO A 363 25.49 3.44 8.33
CA PRO A 363 26.94 3.61 8.25
C PRO A 363 27.53 3.43 6.86
N GLU A 364 27.09 2.41 6.13
CA GLU A 364 27.55 2.13 4.77
C GLU A 364 27.16 3.22 3.78
N VAL A 365 26.00 3.86 3.99
CA VAL A 365 25.53 4.98 3.16
C VAL A 365 26.29 6.26 3.50
N LEU A 366 26.56 6.53 4.78
CA LEU A 366 27.40 7.66 5.20
C LEU A 366 28.81 7.57 4.62
N ARG A 367 29.33 6.35 4.40
CA ARG A 367 30.60 6.09 3.71
C ARG A 367 30.54 6.22 2.19
N GLY A 368 29.41 6.63 1.62
CA GLY A 368 29.23 6.77 0.17
C GLY A 368 28.79 5.50 -0.54
N GLY A 369 28.47 4.43 0.20
CA GLY A 369 27.83 3.25 -0.37
C GLY A 369 26.38 3.52 -0.81
N PRO A 370 25.78 2.62 -1.60
CA PRO A 370 24.43 2.79 -2.11
C PRO A 370 23.38 2.61 -1.01
N TYR A 371 22.21 3.22 -1.22
CA TYR A 371 21.05 2.94 -0.38
C TYR A 371 20.48 1.56 -0.71
N THR A 372 20.38 0.72 0.32
CA THR A 372 19.86 -0.65 0.19
C THR A 372 18.63 -0.84 1.09
N LYS A 373 17.92 -1.95 0.89
CA LYS A 373 16.84 -2.37 1.80
C LYS A 373 17.35 -2.51 3.24
N ALA A 374 18.59 -2.98 3.43
CA ALA A 374 19.22 -3.08 4.75
C ALA A 374 19.52 -1.71 5.38
N ALA A 375 19.73 -0.66 4.58
CA ALA A 375 19.85 0.71 5.06
C ALA A 375 18.51 1.24 5.60
N ASP A 376 17.39 0.96 4.94
CA ASP A 376 16.06 1.30 5.48
C ASP A 376 15.78 0.56 6.81
N ILE A 377 16.25 -0.68 6.96
CA ILE A 377 16.13 -1.44 8.22
C ILE A 377 16.97 -0.80 9.35
N PHE A 378 18.16 -0.29 9.04
CA PHE A 378 18.92 0.51 10.00
C PHE A 378 18.14 1.72 10.47
N SER A 379 17.54 2.46 9.54
CA SER A 379 16.71 3.61 9.86
C SER A 379 15.47 3.22 10.69
N PHE A 380 14.85 2.06 10.40
CA PHE A 380 13.78 1.50 11.23
C PHE A 380 14.25 1.20 12.66
N GLY A 381 15.48 0.69 12.85
CA GLY A 381 16.09 0.54 14.18
C GLY A 381 16.18 1.85 14.96
N MET A 382 16.49 2.96 14.28
CA MET A 382 16.48 4.30 14.89
C MET A 382 15.07 4.82 15.17
N ILE A 383 14.06 4.43 14.38
CA ILE A 383 12.65 4.69 14.69
C ILE A 383 12.23 3.87 15.93
N MET A 384 12.67 2.63 16.06
CA MET A 384 12.43 1.82 17.26
C MET A 384 13.03 2.49 18.50
N TYR A 385 14.26 3.01 18.40
CA TYR A 385 14.86 3.79 19.48
C TYR A 385 13.99 4.97 19.90
N PHE A 386 13.51 5.75 18.92
CA PHE A 386 12.61 6.88 19.18
C PHE A 386 11.30 6.43 19.84
N VAL A 387 10.71 5.32 19.40
CA VAL A 387 9.45 4.81 19.97
C VAL A 387 9.64 4.34 21.41
N ALA A 388 10.72 3.65 21.71
CA ALA A 388 11.03 3.19 23.06
C ALA A 388 11.29 4.36 24.01
N THR A 389 12.18 5.28 23.62
CA THR A 389 12.74 6.30 24.51
C THR A 389 12.06 7.65 24.43
N GLU A 390 11.24 7.87 23.40
CA GLU A 390 10.54 9.14 23.11
C GLU A 390 11.51 10.31 22.85
N ARG A 391 12.78 9.97 22.61
CA ARG A 391 13.90 10.88 22.35
C ARG A 391 14.38 10.68 20.93
N GLN A 392 14.83 11.76 20.31
CA GLN A 392 15.50 11.66 19.02
C GLN A 392 16.88 10.99 19.19
N PRO A 393 17.31 10.14 18.24
CA PRO A 393 18.65 9.57 18.26
C PRO A 393 19.70 10.69 18.18
N PHE A 394 20.69 10.64 19.06
CA PHE A 394 21.79 11.61 19.14
C PHE A 394 21.37 13.07 19.39
N ALA A 395 20.26 13.28 20.11
CA ALA A 395 19.76 14.63 20.43
C ALA A 395 20.74 15.50 21.23
N ASN A 396 21.71 14.89 21.89
CA ASN A 396 22.65 15.52 22.81
C ASN A 396 23.94 16.02 22.14
N CYS A 397 24.15 15.85 20.83
CA CYS A 397 25.35 16.30 20.14
C CYS A 397 25.07 17.03 18.82
N ALA A 398 26.09 17.66 18.25
CA ALA A 398 26.00 18.28 16.94
C ALA A 398 25.86 17.20 15.85
N HIS A 399 25.06 17.49 14.81
CA HIS A 399 24.99 16.62 13.64
C HIS A 399 26.02 17.09 12.59
N ASP A 400 27.29 16.81 12.87
CA ASP A 400 28.45 17.20 12.08
C ASP A 400 29.25 15.98 11.60
N GLU A 401 30.48 16.22 11.11
CA GLU A 401 31.38 15.16 10.63
C GLU A 401 31.83 14.19 11.73
N PHE A 402 31.90 14.63 13.00
CA PHE A 402 32.26 13.77 14.13
C PHE A 402 31.15 12.78 14.44
N LEU A 403 29.89 13.23 14.46
CA LEU A 403 28.76 12.31 14.63
C LEU A 403 28.70 11.30 13.48
N ALA A 404 28.93 11.74 12.24
CA ALA A 404 28.94 10.83 11.09
C ALA A 404 30.03 9.76 11.23
N LEU A 405 31.23 10.14 11.70
CA LEU A 405 32.31 9.21 12.01
C LEU A 405 31.96 8.25 13.16
N ASP A 406 31.38 8.76 14.23
CA ASP A 406 30.97 7.96 15.39
C ASP A 406 29.93 6.89 15.01
N ILE A 407 28.91 7.25 14.23
CA ILE A 407 27.91 6.30 13.71
C ILE A 407 28.60 5.20 12.89
N CYS A 408 29.54 5.61 12.04
CA CYS A 408 30.36 4.71 11.22
C CYS A 408 31.26 3.78 12.05
N ASN A 409 31.72 4.22 13.21
CA ASN A 409 32.53 3.43 14.14
C ASN A 409 31.70 2.55 15.08
N GLY A 410 30.37 2.55 14.95
CA GLY A 410 29.49 1.69 15.72
C GLY A 410 28.86 2.35 16.95
N THR A 411 29.08 3.65 17.18
CA THR A 411 28.40 4.39 18.25
C THR A 411 26.89 4.39 18.01
N ARG A 412 26.11 4.14 19.07
CA ARG A 412 24.64 4.09 19.04
C ARG A 412 24.06 4.89 20.22
N PRO A 413 22.82 5.40 20.12
CA PRO A 413 22.17 6.08 21.23
C PRO A 413 21.97 5.13 22.44
N GLU A 414 22.13 5.68 23.64
CA GLU A 414 21.95 4.92 24.88
C GLU A 414 20.47 4.70 25.21
N ILE A 415 20.15 3.50 25.68
CA ILE A 415 18.82 3.12 26.18
C ILE A 415 18.96 2.48 27.56
N ASN A 416 18.22 2.98 28.54
CA ASN A 416 18.20 2.37 29.86
C ASN A 416 17.38 1.09 29.83
N LYS A 417 17.90 0.01 30.44
CA LYS A 417 17.27 -1.32 30.38
C LYS A 417 15.77 -1.34 30.79
N PRO A 418 15.31 -0.58 31.80
CA PRO A 418 13.89 -0.60 32.17
C PRO A 418 12.98 0.18 31.19
N GLU A 419 13.54 1.06 30.34
CA GLU A 419 12.73 1.87 29.40
C GLU A 419 12.07 1.03 28.32
N ALA A 420 12.65 -0.13 27.98
CA ALA A 420 12.11 -1.00 26.94
C ALA A 420 12.33 -2.49 27.23
N PRO A 421 11.37 -3.36 26.84
CA PRO A 421 11.51 -4.81 26.97
C PRO A 421 12.78 -5.34 26.32
N LYS A 422 13.40 -6.35 26.94
CA LYS A 422 14.63 -6.96 26.42
C LYS A 422 14.46 -7.47 24.98
N CYS A 423 13.36 -8.17 24.69
CA CYS A 423 13.07 -8.67 23.35
C CYS A 423 13.00 -7.56 22.29
N TYR A 424 12.49 -6.39 22.67
CA TYR A 424 12.42 -5.20 21.84
C TYR A 424 13.81 -4.64 21.57
N VAL A 425 14.61 -4.46 22.63
CA VAL A 425 15.98 -3.95 22.54
C VAL A 425 16.85 -4.86 21.68
N ASP A 426 16.70 -6.18 21.81
CA ASP A 426 17.46 -7.16 21.02
C ASP A 426 17.12 -7.04 19.52
N LEU A 427 15.84 -6.89 19.16
CA LEU A 427 15.44 -6.67 17.76
C LEU A 427 15.94 -5.32 17.23
N MET A 428 15.75 -4.25 18.00
CA MET A 428 16.23 -2.91 17.65
C MET A 428 17.75 -2.94 17.37
N LYS A 429 18.51 -3.66 18.21
CA LYS A 429 19.94 -3.81 18.06
C LYS A 429 20.36 -4.58 16.82
N LYS A 430 19.60 -5.61 16.44
CA LYS A 430 19.80 -6.32 15.17
C LYS A 430 19.51 -5.43 13.96
N CYS A 431 18.49 -4.56 14.04
CA CYS A 431 18.13 -3.67 12.94
C CYS A 431 19.22 -2.65 12.63
N TRP A 432 19.91 -2.10 13.65
CA TRP A 432 20.96 -1.09 13.46
C TRP A 432 22.39 -1.65 13.52
N ASP A 433 22.55 -2.96 13.26
CA ASP A 433 23.86 -3.62 13.24
C ASP A 433 24.82 -2.89 12.28
N LEU A 434 26.10 -2.85 12.64
CA LEU A 434 27.10 -2.16 11.83
C LEU A 434 27.23 -2.81 10.44
N ASN A 435 27.19 -4.14 10.37
CA ASN A 435 27.25 -4.89 9.12
C ASN A 435 25.82 -5.04 8.55
N PRO A 436 25.53 -4.50 7.35
CA PRO A 436 24.20 -4.60 6.74
C PRO A 436 23.72 -6.04 6.52
N ILE A 437 24.63 -7.01 6.35
CA ILE A 437 24.28 -8.44 6.13
C ILE A 437 23.69 -9.07 7.39
N ASN A 438 24.06 -8.59 8.58
CA ASN A 438 23.55 -9.10 9.85
C ASN A 438 22.15 -8.55 10.18
N ARG A 439 21.69 -7.53 9.45
CA ARG A 439 20.38 -6.92 9.69
C ARG A 439 19.28 -7.84 9.15
N PRO A 440 18.19 -8.05 9.91
CA PRO A 440 17.06 -8.83 9.43
C PRO A 440 16.41 -8.15 8.23
N ASN A 441 15.83 -8.93 7.32
CA ASN A 441 15.00 -8.37 6.26
C ASN A 441 13.63 -7.93 6.82
N VAL A 442 12.90 -7.14 6.03
CA VAL A 442 11.62 -6.55 6.45
C VAL A 442 10.56 -7.58 6.89
N ALA A 443 10.53 -8.77 6.26
CA ALA A 443 9.59 -9.84 6.61
C ALA A 443 9.96 -10.52 7.93
N GLU A 444 11.26 -10.65 8.22
CA GLU A 444 11.74 -11.15 9.51
C GLU A 444 11.39 -10.17 10.65
N VAL A 445 11.59 -8.87 10.44
CA VAL A 445 11.23 -7.83 11.42
C VAL A 445 9.73 -7.83 11.70
N GLU A 446 8.89 -7.88 10.65
CA GLU A 446 7.43 -7.94 10.78
C GLU A 446 6.97 -9.17 11.57
N LYS A 447 7.56 -10.33 11.29
CA LYS A 447 7.31 -11.57 12.03
C LYS A 447 7.71 -11.43 13.50
N MET A 448 8.90 -10.88 13.78
CA MET A 448 9.38 -10.70 15.15
C MET A 448 8.50 -9.72 15.95
N ILE A 449 8.06 -8.60 15.36
CA ILE A 449 7.13 -7.66 15.99
C ILE A 449 5.78 -8.34 16.27
N SER A 450 5.28 -9.16 15.35
CA SER A 450 4.03 -9.89 15.56
C SER A 450 4.12 -10.88 16.72
N LEU A 451 5.28 -11.50 16.95
CA LEU A 451 5.51 -12.41 18.09
C LEU A 451 5.55 -11.70 19.45
N PHE A 452 5.79 -10.38 19.50
CA PHE A 452 5.78 -9.62 20.75
C PHE A 452 4.42 -9.68 21.47
N TYR A 453 3.32 -9.77 20.72
CA TYR A 453 1.98 -9.85 21.30
C TYR A 453 1.66 -11.17 22.01
N SER A 454 2.30 -12.27 21.60
CA SER A 454 1.97 -13.61 22.12
C SER A 454 3.04 -14.19 23.05
N ASN A 455 4.32 -13.92 22.77
CA ASN A 455 5.42 -14.67 23.40
C ASN A 455 6.16 -13.85 24.47
N TYR A 456 5.89 -12.55 24.58
CA TYR A 456 6.66 -11.63 25.41
C TYR A 456 5.79 -10.67 26.23
N GLU A 457 4.49 -10.97 26.36
CA GLU A 457 3.50 -10.10 27.01
C GLU A 457 3.97 -9.59 28.38
N ASP A 458 4.58 -10.45 29.19
CA ASP A 458 5.06 -10.11 30.53
C ASP A 458 6.16 -9.04 30.51
N GLN A 459 7.09 -9.08 29.55
CA GLN A 459 8.14 -8.06 29.45
C GLN A 459 7.57 -6.69 29.09
N PHE A 460 6.52 -6.66 28.27
CA PHE A 460 5.83 -5.41 27.90
C PHE A 460 5.00 -4.86 29.04
N LYS A 461 4.37 -5.72 29.87
CA LYS A 461 3.69 -5.29 31.10
C LYS A 461 4.65 -4.64 32.09
N GLU A 462 5.81 -5.26 32.35
CA GLU A 462 6.84 -4.72 33.23
C GLU A 462 7.34 -3.34 32.75
N ALA A 463 7.64 -3.21 31.46
CA ALA A 463 8.07 -1.93 30.89
C ALA A 463 6.97 -0.86 30.92
N GLU A 464 5.71 -1.25 30.81
CA GLU A 464 4.56 -0.34 30.94
C GLU A 464 4.38 0.14 32.39
N GLU A 465 4.51 -0.75 33.38
CA GLU A 465 4.52 -0.37 34.80
C GLU A 465 5.67 0.58 35.12
N TYR A 466 6.87 0.31 34.60
CA TYR A 466 8.01 1.22 34.74
C TYR A 466 7.71 2.61 34.14
N ARG A 467 7.10 2.66 32.94
CA ARG A 467 6.70 3.92 32.30
C ARG A 467 5.75 4.71 33.19
N LEU A 468 4.69 4.08 33.72
CA LEU A 468 3.69 4.72 34.58
C LEU A 468 4.30 5.26 35.88
N ASN A 469 5.24 4.53 36.48
CA ASN A 469 5.90 4.94 37.72
C ASN A 469 6.90 6.10 37.54
N ASN A 470 7.37 6.33 36.31
CA ASN A 470 8.39 7.35 36.00
C ASN A 470 7.85 8.51 35.13
N ASP A 471 6.55 8.55 34.82
CA ASP A 471 5.90 9.56 33.96
C ASP A 471 6.17 11.01 34.42
N GLY A 472 6.38 11.22 35.73
CA GLY A 472 6.74 12.52 36.31
C GLY A 472 8.20 12.95 36.13
N ILE A 473 9.14 12.01 35.97
CA ILE A 473 10.59 12.26 35.90
C ILE A 473 11.01 12.66 34.47
N TYR A 474 10.44 12.01 33.45
CA TYR A 474 10.75 12.30 32.04
C TYR A 474 10.42 13.74 31.61
N LYS A 475 9.48 14.38 32.31
CA LYS A 475 9.07 15.77 32.03
C LYS A 475 10.13 16.81 32.39
N ASN A 476 10.97 16.54 33.40
CA ASN A 476 11.94 17.50 33.94
C ASN A 476 13.38 17.23 33.45
N ASN A 477 13.63 16.07 32.83
CA ASN A 477 14.96 15.59 32.47
C ASN A 477 15.12 15.27 30.96
N GLN A 478 14.21 15.70 30.07
CA GLN A 478 14.55 15.64 28.65
C GLN A 478 15.75 16.56 28.41
N PRO A 479 16.92 16.03 28.01
CA PRO A 479 18.08 16.88 27.75
C PRO A 479 17.70 17.84 26.63
N ASP A 480 18.10 19.10 26.78
CA ASP A 480 17.93 20.07 25.70
C ASP A 480 18.55 19.50 24.42
N THR A 481 17.78 19.53 23.34
CA THR A 481 18.28 19.14 22.03
C THR A 481 19.41 20.09 21.66
N HIS A 482 20.58 19.54 21.37
CA HIS A 482 21.73 20.32 20.98
C HIS A 482 21.38 21.24 19.81
N LEU A 483 21.78 22.51 19.85
CA LEU A 483 21.35 23.53 18.88
C LEU A 483 21.74 23.20 17.42
N GLN A 484 22.76 22.37 17.24
CA GLN A 484 23.23 21.90 15.94
C GLN A 484 22.72 20.49 15.58
N ALA A 485 21.81 19.91 16.38
CA ALA A 485 21.10 18.70 16.03
C ALA A 485 19.96 19.02 15.06
N ILE A 486 20.00 18.40 13.87
CA ILE A 486 19.08 18.68 12.77
C ILE A 486 18.35 17.39 12.37
N TYR A 487 17.02 17.42 12.48
CA TYR A 487 16.10 16.30 12.19
C TYR A 487 15.25 16.51 10.93
N THR A 488 15.70 17.41 10.06
CA THR A 488 15.10 17.65 8.74
C THR A 488 16.06 17.16 7.66
N SER A 489 15.53 16.47 6.65
CA SER A 489 16.31 15.91 5.56
C SER A 489 17.13 16.97 4.83
N ARG A 490 18.41 16.67 4.60
CA ARG A 490 19.36 17.56 3.93
C ARG A 490 20.42 16.75 3.17
N ILE A 491 21.19 17.41 2.32
CA ILE A 491 22.40 16.83 1.72
C ILE A 491 23.46 16.69 2.82
N LEU A 492 24.08 15.51 2.92
CA LEU A 492 25.06 15.18 3.96
C LEU A 492 26.49 15.11 3.45
N ASN A 493 26.72 15.20 2.14
CA ASN A 493 28.05 15.08 1.52
C ASN A 493 29.13 15.96 2.14
N SER A 494 28.80 17.15 2.65
CA SER A 494 29.78 18.02 3.31
C SER A 494 30.37 17.43 4.59
N PHE A 495 29.61 16.58 5.29
CA PHE A 495 29.99 15.96 6.56
C PHE A 495 30.64 14.58 6.39
N THR A 496 30.59 14.01 5.17
CA THR A 496 31.01 12.63 4.90
C THR A 496 32.23 12.54 3.99
N LYS A 497 32.79 13.66 3.51
CA LYS A 497 33.87 13.69 2.50
C LYS A 497 35.08 12.82 2.85
N GLU A 498 35.45 12.78 4.12
CA GLU A 498 36.64 12.09 4.58
C GLU A 498 36.37 10.62 5.00
N LEU A 499 35.10 10.24 5.20
CA LEU A 499 34.72 8.90 5.68
C LEU A 499 35.14 7.73 4.76
N PRO A 500 35.05 7.83 3.42
CA PRO A 500 35.50 6.76 2.53
C PRO A 500 36.99 6.42 2.71
N LYS A 501 37.83 7.43 3.01
CA LYS A 501 39.28 7.22 3.19
C LYS A 501 39.61 6.33 4.40
N TYR A 502 38.72 6.29 5.40
CA TYR A 502 38.88 5.45 6.57
C TYR A 502 38.37 4.01 6.37
N SER A 503 37.58 3.73 5.32
CA SER A 503 37.10 2.36 5.05
C SER A 503 38.18 1.47 4.45
N GLU A 504 39.08 2.02 3.64
CA GLU A 504 40.24 1.28 3.10
C GLU A 504 41.11 0.71 4.24
N CYS A 505 41.27 1.43 5.36
CA CYS A 505 41.98 0.92 6.54
C CYS A 505 41.23 -0.22 7.26
N LEU A 506 39.89 -0.22 7.27
CA LEU A 506 39.10 -1.25 7.95
C LEU A 506 38.97 -2.52 7.10
N GLU A 507 38.83 -2.40 5.78
CA GLU A 507 38.85 -3.55 4.87
C GLU A 507 40.21 -4.25 4.89
N CYS A 508 41.33 -3.51 5.01
CA CYS A 508 42.64 -4.11 5.29
C CYS A 508 42.66 -4.90 6.62
N ALA A 509 42.00 -4.42 7.67
CA ALA A 509 41.94 -5.12 8.95
C ALA A 509 41.04 -6.38 8.91
N ILE A 510 39.95 -6.35 8.15
CA ILE A 510 39.04 -7.49 7.96
C ILE A 510 39.68 -8.56 7.06
N GLY A 511 40.41 -8.14 6.00
CA GLY A 511 41.15 -9.05 5.13
C GLY A 511 42.27 -9.82 5.83
N ILE A 512 42.93 -9.23 6.84
CA ILE A 512 43.95 -9.91 7.66
C ILE A 512 43.32 -11.01 8.54
N ASN A 513 42.09 -10.82 9.03
CA ASN A 513 41.41 -11.84 9.85
C ASN A 513 40.91 -13.05 9.06
N LEU A 514 40.63 -12.89 7.76
CA LEU A 514 40.25 -14.01 6.89
C LEU A 514 41.43 -14.88 6.49
N TYR A 515 42.65 -14.31 6.39
CA TYR A 515 43.87 -15.08 6.14
C TYR A 515 44.38 -15.85 7.37
N ASN A 516 44.10 -15.37 8.59
CA ASN A 516 44.54 -16.02 9.83
C ASN A 516 43.59 -17.12 10.35
N GLN A 517 42.52 -17.45 9.62
CA GLN A 517 41.63 -18.59 9.93
C GLN A 517 41.79 -19.77 8.95
N SER A 518 42.77 -19.70 8.06
CA SER A 518 43.11 -20.76 7.12
C SER A 518 44.59 -21.16 7.24
N GLU A 519 45.02 -21.56 8.43
CA GLU A 519 46.22 -22.38 8.66
C GLU A 519 45.98 -23.38 9.80
#